data_AF-A0A0F3GVH1-F1
#
_entry.id   AF-A0A0F3GVH1-F1
#
_cell.length_a   1.000
_cell.length_b   1.000
_cell.length_c   1.000
_cell.angle_alpha   90.00
_cell.angle_beta   90.00
_cell.angle_gamma   90.00
#
_symmetry.space_group_name_H-M   'P 1'
#
loop_
_entity.id
_entity.type
_entity.pdbx_description
1 polymer ?
#
loop_
_entity_poly.entity_id
_entity_poly.type
_entity_poly.pdbx_seq_one_letter_code
_entity_poly.pdbx_strand_id
1 'polypeptide(L)'
;LTDAQKTAIANILKGYKDTLQKDVKDVVNARTQLFEAIHGNTYDEAKVRTMSRALASKEEELAVLRARIVSEINAVLTTEQKAILDQAREEFTAMIKAKIERIMTLINTWIGKHS
;
A
#
# COMPACT_ATOMS: atom_id res chain seq x y z
N LEU A 1 -10.86 -19.71 9.62
CA LEU A 1 -11.62 -18.84 10.54
C LEU A 1 -12.89 -19.54 10.97
N THR A 2 -13.16 -19.59 12.28
CA THR A 2 -14.48 -20.00 12.80
C THR A 2 -15.53 -18.93 12.51
N ASP A 3 -16.82 -19.25 12.62
CA ASP A 3 -17.88 -18.26 12.36
C ASP A 3 -17.89 -17.12 13.39
N ALA A 4 -17.49 -17.42 14.63
CA ALA A 4 -17.26 -16.40 15.66
C ALA A 4 -16.13 -15.43 15.25
N GLN A 5 -15.01 -15.96 14.73
CA GLN A 5 -13.90 -15.13 14.24
C GLN A 5 -14.31 -14.28 13.02
N LYS A 6 -15.03 -14.86 12.06
CA LYS A 6 -15.55 -14.12 10.89
C LYS A 6 -16.44 -12.95 11.33
N THR A 7 -17.33 -13.20 12.29
CA THR A 7 -18.23 -12.17 12.85
C THR A 7 -17.46 -11.07 13.56
N ALA A 8 -16.46 -11.43 14.38
CA ALA A 8 -15.61 -10.46 15.06
C ALA A 8 -14.84 -9.57 14.07
N ILE A 9 -14.23 -10.18 13.04
CA ILE A 9 -13.51 -9.46 11.98
C ILE A 9 -14.46 -8.54 11.22
N ALA A 10 -15.66 -9.01 10.85
CA ALA A 10 -16.65 -8.19 10.16
C ALA A 10 -17.05 -6.96 10.99
N ASN A 11 -17.21 -7.11 12.31
CA ASN A 11 -17.52 -5.99 13.20
C ASN A 11 -16.37 -4.98 13.31
N ILE A 12 -15.13 -5.45 13.42
CA ILE A 12 -13.93 -4.59 13.38
C ILE A 12 -13.91 -3.78 12.08
N LEU A 13 -14.01 -4.46 10.93
CA LEU A 13 -14.00 -3.81 9.62
C LEU A 13 -15.16 -2.84 9.44
N LYS A 14 -16.36 -3.17 9.93
CA LYS A 14 -17.52 -2.28 9.92
C LYS A 14 -17.26 -1.00 10.73
N GLY A 15 -16.60 -1.10 11.88
CA GLY A 15 -16.24 0.05 12.72
C GLY A 15 -15.28 1.04 12.05
N TYR A 16 -14.41 0.54 11.16
CA TYR A 16 -13.44 1.37 10.44
C TYR A 16 -13.84 1.70 9.00
N LYS A 17 -14.97 1.19 8.50
CA LYS A 17 -15.33 1.22 7.08
C LYS A 17 -15.23 2.62 6.47
N ASP A 18 -15.89 3.60 7.10
CA ASP A 18 -16.00 4.94 6.54
C ASP A 18 -14.66 5.69 6.59
N THR A 19 -13.92 5.58 7.70
CA THR A 19 -12.57 6.15 7.85
C THR A 19 -11.60 5.53 6.85
N LEU A 20 -11.59 4.20 6.74
CA LEU A 20 -10.73 3.48 5.80
C LEU A 20 -11.05 3.88 4.35
N GLN A 21 -12.34 3.95 3.99
CA GLN A 21 -12.75 4.35 2.65
C GLN A 21 -12.31 5.79 2.34
N LYS A 22 -12.46 6.71 3.29
CA LYS A 22 -12.01 8.09 3.14
C LYS A 22 -10.49 8.16 2.94
N ASP A 23 -9.71 7.53 3.80
CA ASP A 23 -8.25 7.65 3.77
C ASP A 23 -7.64 6.96 2.54
N VAL A 24 -8.23 5.83 2.10
CA VAL A 24 -7.87 5.21 0.82
C VAL A 24 -8.13 6.17 -0.35
N LYS A 25 -9.29 6.84 -0.36
CA LYS A 25 -9.62 7.82 -1.41
C LYS A 25 -8.64 8.99 -1.41
N ASP A 26 -8.27 9.50 -0.24
CA ASP A 26 -7.31 10.60 -0.10
C ASP A 26 -5.93 10.21 -0.64
N VAL A 27 -5.44 9.00 -0.32
CA VAL A 27 -4.17 8.48 -0.88
C VAL A 27 -4.25 8.30 -2.39
N VAL A 28 -5.34 7.73 -2.92
CA VAL A 28 -5.52 7.57 -4.38
C VAL A 28 -5.48 8.93 -5.08
N ASN A 29 -6.20 9.93 -4.56
CA ASN A 29 -6.21 11.28 -5.12
C ASN A 29 -4.81 11.91 -5.09
N ALA A 30 -4.11 11.84 -3.96
CA ALA A 30 -2.75 12.39 -3.84
C ALA A 30 -1.75 11.68 -4.77
N ARG A 31 -1.92 10.37 -4.97
CA ARG A 31 -1.09 9.59 -5.90
C ARG A 31 -1.34 9.98 -7.36
N THR A 32 -2.59 10.23 -7.73
CA THR A 32 -2.95 10.78 -9.05
C THR A 32 -2.32 12.16 -9.26
N GLN A 33 -2.39 13.05 -8.28
CA GLN A 33 -1.77 14.39 -8.37
C GLN A 33 -0.25 14.33 -8.54
N LEU A 34 0.42 13.42 -7.82
CA LEU A 34 1.85 13.19 -8.00
C LEU A 34 2.16 12.63 -9.39
N PHE A 35 1.36 11.67 -9.87
CA PHE A 35 1.51 11.11 -11.21
C PHE A 35 1.39 12.20 -12.30
N GLU A 36 0.38 13.06 -12.20
CA GLU A 36 0.19 14.19 -13.10
C GLU A 36 1.35 15.20 -13.03
N ALA A 37 1.91 15.45 -11.84
CA ALA A 37 3.07 16.31 -11.69
C ALA A 37 4.34 15.73 -12.35
N ILE A 38 4.53 14.40 -12.29
CA ILE A 38 5.66 13.70 -12.90
C ILE A 38 5.54 13.66 -14.43
N HIS A 39 4.33 13.44 -14.95
CA HIS A 39 4.06 13.26 -16.37
C HIS A 39 3.57 14.53 -17.09
N GLY A 40 3.70 15.69 -16.45
CA GLY A 40 3.37 16.96 -17.06
C GLY A 40 4.27 17.31 -18.26
N ASN A 41 3.81 18.23 -19.11
CA ASN A 41 4.54 18.65 -20.31
C ASN A 41 5.87 19.35 -20.01
N THR A 42 6.03 19.91 -18.81
CA THR A 42 7.24 20.60 -18.36
C THR A 42 7.71 20.03 -17.04
N TYR A 43 9.03 19.88 -16.90
CA TYR A 43 9.64 19.49 -15.65
C TYR A 43 9.54 20.62 -14.62
N ASP A 44 8.86 20.35 -13.51
CA ASP A 44 8.72 21.25 -12.37
C ASP A 44 9.06 20.50 -11.08
N GLU A 45 10.33 20.60 -10.66
CA GLU A 45 10.83 19.93 -9.46
C GLU A 45 10.08 20.36 -8.20
N ALA A 46 9.76 21.66 -8.08
CA ALA A 46 9.09 22.21 -6.91
C ALA A 46 7.68 21.62 -6.77
N LYS A 47 6.95 21.51 -7.88
CA LYS A 47 5.63 20.86 -7.93
C LYS A 47 5.72 19.37 -7.57
N VAL A 48 6.66 18.63 -8.15
CA VAL A 48 6.85 17.20 -7.84
C VAL A 48 7.15 16.98 -6.36
N ARG A 49 8.06 17.76 -5.77
CA ARG A 49 8.37 17.68 -4.34
C ARG A 49 7.16 18.02 -3.47
N THR A 50 6.37 19.02 -3.86
CA THR A 50 5.17 19.42 -3.13
C THR A 50 4.11 18.32 -3.14
N MET A 51 3.82 17.73 -4.30
CA MET A 51 2.85 16.63 -4.42
C MET A 51 3.35 15.34 -3.75
N SER A 52 4.65 15.09 -3.78
CA SER A 52 5.26 13.95 -3.09
C SER A 52 5.09 14.04 -1.56
N ARG A 53 5.34 15.21 -0.96
CA ARG A 53 5.10 15.42 0.48
C ARG A 53 3.63 15.29 0.84
N ALA A 54 2.74 15.79 -0.01
CA ALA A 54 1.29 15.66 0.19
C ALA A 54 0.87 14.18 0.20
N LEU A 55 1.36 13.37 -0.75
CA LEU A 55 1.12 11.93 -0.76
C LEU A 55 1.68 11.25 0.49
N ALA A 56 2.92 11.55 0.88
CA ALA A 56 3.56 10.94 2.04
C ALA A 56 2.75 11.13 3.32
N SER A 57 2.23 12.34 3.55
CA SER A 57 1.37 12.63 4.71
C SER A 57 0.07 11.82 4.70
N LYS A 58 -0.54 11.56 3.53
CA LYS A 58 -1.75 10.72 3.46
C LYS A 58 -1.44 9.23 3.63
N GLU A 59 -0.30 8.78 3.10
CA GLU A 59 0.15 7.40 3.27
C GLU A 59 0.50 7.08 4.73
N GLU A 60 1.06 8.04 5.47
CA GLU A 60 1.34 7.92 6.90
C GLU A 60 0.06 7.64 7.70
N GLU A 61 -0.96 8.48 7.57
CA GLU A 61 -2.24 8.32 8.28
C GLU A 61 -2.90 6.96 7.95
N LEU A 62 -2.92 6.60 6.67
CA LEU A 62 -3.49 5.32 6.24
C LEU A 62 -2.69 4.12 6.76
N ALA A 63 -1.36 4.24 6.87
CA ALA A 63 -0.52 3.19 7.43
C ALA A 63 -0.81 2.96 8.92
N VAL A 64 -0.95 4.04 9.70
CA VAL A 64 -1.32 3.96 11.12
C VAL A 64 -2.71 3.33 11.30
N LEU A 65 -3.70 3.76 10.51
CA LEU A 65 -5.04 3.18 10.53
C LEU A 65 -5.02 1.67 10.22
N ARG A 66 -4.30 1.27 9.16
CA ARG A 66 -4.15 -0.14 8.79
C ARG A 66 -3.47 -0.95 9.89
N ALA A 67 -2.43 -0.41 10.52
CA ALA A 67 -1.75 -1.07 11.63
C ALA A 67 -2.70 -1.33 12.81
N ARG A 68 -3.56 -0.35 13.14
CA ARG A 68 -4.59 -0.50 14.18
C ARG A 68 -5.60 -1.60 13.84
N ILE A 69 -6.16 -1.57 12.62
CA ILE A 69 -7.09 -2.61 12.15
C ILE A 69 -6.45 -4.00 12.20
N VAL A 70 -5.21 -4.13 11.71
CA VAL A 70 -4.46 -5.39 11.72
C VAL A 70 -4.22 -5.89 13.15
N SER A 71 -3.90 -4.99 14.09
CA SER A 71 -3.73 -5.33 15.50
C SER A 71 -5.02 -5.92 16.10
N GLU A 72 -6.17 -5.31 15.84
CA GLU A 72 -7.46 -5.80 16.34
C GLU A 72 -7.85 -7.15 15.69
N ILE A 73 -7.61 -7.32 14.38
CA ILE A 73 -7.84 -8.60 13.71
C ILE A 73 -6.92 -9.68 14.29
N ASN A 74 -5.63 -9.39 14.49
CA ASN A 74 -4.69 -10.35 15.07
C ASN A 74 -5.13 -10.81 16.48
N ALA A 75 -5.80 -9.95 17.26
CA ALA A 75 -6.28 -10.32 18.59
C ALA A 75 -7.34 -11.44 18.57
N VAL A 76 -8.04 -11.65 17.45
CA VAL A 76 -9.09 -12.68 17.33
C VAL A 76 -8.63 -13.95 16.59
N LEU A 77 -7.37 -13.99 16.14
CA LEU A 77 -6.79 -15.12 15.42
C LEU A 77 -5.99 -16.05 16.32
N THR A 78 -5.97 -17.34 15.98
CA THR A 78 -5.08 -18.32 16.63
C THR A 78 -3.63 -18.12 16.16
N THR A 79 -2.68 -18.73 16.86
CA THR A 79 -1.26 -18.70 16.50
C THR A 79 -1.02 -19.26 15.09
N GLU A 80 -1.69 -20.35 14.73
CA GLU A 80 -1.57 -21.00 13.43
C GLU A 80 -2.13 -20.11 12.31
N GLN A 81 -3.24 -19.42 12.58
CA GLN A 81 -3.83 -18.49 11.62
C GLN A 81 -2.96 -17.26 11.40
N LYS A 82 -2.27 -16.78 12.44
CA LYS A 82 -1.29 -15.69 12.33
C LYS A 82 -0.10 -16.12 11.47
N ALA A 83 0.40 -17.34 11.64
CA ALA A 83 1.50 -17.86 10.82
C ALA A 83 1.15 -17.89 9.32
N ILE A 84 -0.10 -18.22 8.96
CA ILE A 84 -0.57 -18.17 7.57
C ILE A 84 -0.57 -16.72 7.03
N LEU A 85 -0.98 -15.74 7.85
CA LEU A 85 -0.92 -14.33 7.45
C LEU A 85 0.51 -13.84 7.26
N ASP A 86 1.44 -14.28 8.12
CA ASP A 86 2.85 -13.90 8.01
C ASP A 86 3.48 -14.48 6.74
N GLN A 87 3.19 -15.74 6.41
CA GLN A 87 3.62 -16.33 5.14
C GLN A 87 3.08 -15.53 3.93
N ALA A 88 1.79 -15.17 3.94
CA ALA A 88 1.22 -14.36 2.86
C ALA A 88 1.89 -12.98 2.72
N ARG A 89 2.36 -12.38 3.83
CA ARG A 89 3.13 -11.12 3.81
C ARG A 89 4.51 -11.31 3.20
N GLU A 90 5.19 -12.41 3.50
CA GLU A 90 6.49 -12.74 2.91
C GLU A 90 6.37 -12.95 1.40
N GLU A 91 5.36 -13.71 0.95
CA GLU A 91 5.07 -13.92 -0.47
C GLU A 91 4.77 -12.61 -1.21
N PHE A 92 3.96 -11.74 -0.61
CA PHE A 92 3.68 -10.41 -1.17
C PHE A 92 4.95 -9.55 -1.28
N THR A 93 5.82 -9.60 -0.26
CA THR A 93 7.10 -8.88 -0.26
C THR A 93 8.03 -9.41 -1.35
N ALA A 94 8.10 -10.73 -1.52
CA ALA A 94 8.88 -11.37 -2.58
C ALA A 94 8.36 -10.98 -3.97
N MET A 95 7.04 -10.95 -4.16
CA MET A 95 6.41 -10.51 -5.41
C MET A 95 6.77 -9.06 -5.75
N ILE A 96 6.78 -8.14 -4.78
CA ILE A 96 7.20 -6.75 -4.99
C ILE A 96 8.66 -6.68 -5.45
N LYS A 97 9.56 -7.40 -4.78
CA LYS A 97 10.99 -7.44 -5.14
C LYS A 97 11.19 -7.93 -6.57
N ALA A 98 10.57 -9.06 -6.91
CA ALA A 98 10.65 -9.64 -8.26
C ALA A 98 10.13 -8.68 -9.34
N LYS A 99 9.07 -7.91 -9.04
CA LYS A 99 8.54 -6.90 -9.97
C LYS A 99 9.53 -5.77 -10.21
N ILE A 100 10.21 -5.28 -9.16
CA ILE A 100 11.23 -4.23 -9.28
C ILE A 100 12.43 -4.74 -10.09
N GLU A 101 12.93 -5.94 -9.78
CA GLU A 101 14.04 -6.57 -10.51
C GLU A 101 13.74 -6.74 -11.99
N ARG A 102 12.50 -7.14 -12.33
CA ARG A 102 12.05 -7.24 -13.72
C ARG A 102 12.10 -5.89 -14.43
N ILE A 103 11.63 -4.82 -13.80
CA ILE A 103 11.67 -3.47 -14.38
C ILE A 103 13.12 -3.03 -14.62
N MET A 104 14.01 -3.24 -13.65
CA MET A 104 15.43 -2.88 -13.79
C MET A 104 16.13 -3.68 -14.89
N THR A 105 15.80 -4.96 -15.04
CA THR A 105 16.32 -5.81 -16.12
C THR A 105 15.91 -5.30 -17.50
N LEU A 106 14.65 -4.87 -17.64
CA LEU A 106 14.16 -4.28 -18.90
C LEU A 106 14.90 -2.98 -19.25
N ILE A 107 15.12 -2.11 -18.25
CA ILE A 107 15.88 -0.86 -18.43
C ILE A 107 17.32 -1.18 -18.89
N ASN A 108 18.02 -2.07 -18.18
CA ASN A 108 19.40 -2.43 -18.51
C ASN A 108 19.53 -3.05 -19.90
N THR A 109 18.57 -3.90 -20.28
CA THR A 109 18.53 -4.51 -21.61
C THR A 109 18.35 -3.46 -22.71
N TRP A 110 17.47 -2.48 -22.49
CA TRP A 110 17.24 -1.40 -23.45
C TRP A 110 18.48 -0.50 -23.58
N ILE A 111 19.10 -0.10 -22.47
CA ILE A 111 20.35 0.69 -22.48
C ILE A 111 21.46 -0.08 -23.22
N GLY A 112 21.70 -1.35 -22.88
CA GLY A 112 22.74 -2.15 -23.52
C GLY A 112 22.52 -2.41 -25.02
N LYS A 113 21.27 -2.39 -25.48
CA LYS A 113 20.95 -2.49 -26.92
C LYS A 113 21.23 -1.20 -27.71
N HIS A 114 21.20 -0.06 -27.03
CA HIS A 114 21.22 1.27 -27.66
C HIS A 114 22.38 2.18 -27.21
N SER A 115 23.35 1.63 -26.47
CA SER A 115 24.64 2.26 -26.13
C SER A 115 25.77 1.62 -26.93
#